data_AF-A0A955P505-F1
#
_entry.id   AF-A0A955P505-F1
#
_cell.length_a   1.000
_cell.length_b   1.000
_cell.length_c   1.000
_cell.angle_alpha   90.00
_cell.angle_beta   90.00
_cell.angle_gamma   90.00
#
_symmetry.space_group_name_H-M   'P 1'
#
loop_
_entity.id
_entity.type
_entity.pdbx_description
1 polymer ?
#
loop_
_entity_poly.entity_id
_entity_poly.type
_entity_poly.pdbx_seq_one_letter_code
_entity_poly.pdbx_strand_id
1 'polypeptide(L)'
;AATVCQLATEKVELGEKLGVVLSFFCAGTPSTRATLDLLDSMDIPREEIDTLRYRGEGWPGGFKVRYRNREKEKFMTYKDSWGTINRYRPLRCTICPHGLGRVADLSCGDAWNDYDDTRQDEGQSIVLVRTERGRRILHGAIEAGYVTLSRITPQQVVDAQPLLQRRRDVFARILGMKLCLLPTPSFPNFSLLRSWKNLPLKRKLRITSGTVRRVLTRGLWKRKQYFTDPEDPSLMDPALRED
;
A
#
# COMPACT_ATOMS: atom_id res chain seq x y z
N ALA A 1 -0.57 9.03 -7.27
CA ALA A 1 0.67 9.28 -8.04
C ALA A 1 0.70 8.57 -9.40
N ALA A 2 0.94 7.25 -9.48
CA ALA A 2 1.15 6.57 -10.78
C ALA A 2 0.07 6.84 -11.84
N THR A 3 -1.21 6.68 -11.50
CA THR A 3 -2.33 6.97 -12.42
C THR A 3 -2.36 8.44 -12.84
N VAL A 4 -2.20 9.36 -11.90
CA VAL A 4 -2.21 10.82 -12.18
C VAL A 4 -1.08 11.19 -13.14
N CYS A 5 0.13 10.68 -12.89
CA CYS A 5 1.28 10.93 -13.75
C CYS A 5 1.10 10.35 -15.15
N GLN A 6 0.51 9.14 -15.27
CA GLN A 6 0.20 8.56 -16.58
C GLN A 6 -0.85 9.41 -17.32
N LEU A 7 -1.95 9.77 -16.66
CA LEU A 7 -2.98 10.60 -17.28
C LEU A 7 -2.45 11.97 -17.68
N ALA A 8 -1.53 12.56 -16.92
CA ALA A 8 -0.89 13.83 -17.28
C ALA A 8 0.01 13.72 -18.53
N THR A 9 0.54 12.54 -18.85
CA THR A 9 1.26 12.33 -20.12
C THR A 9 0.32 12.16 -21.32
N GLU A 10 -0.90 11.71 -21.08
CA GLU A 10 -1.91 11.50 -22.13
C GLU A 10 -2.80 12.76 -22.33
N LYS A 11 -2.98 13.56 -21.29
CA LYS A 11 -3.82 14.77 -21.26
C LYS A 11 -3.00 15.98 -20.84
N VAL A 12 -2.52 16.75 -21.81
CA VAL A 12 -1.66 17.93 -21.59
C VAL A 12 -2.31 18.94 -20.65
N GLU A 13 -3.60 19.25 -20.84
CA GLU A 13 -4.35 20.19 -20.00
C GLU A 13 -4.39 19.79 -18.52
N LEU A 14 -4.43 18.48 -18.22
CA LEU A 14 -4.35 17.99 -16.85
C LEU A 14 -2.95 18.19 -16.28
N GLY A 15 -1.92 17.92 -17.09
CA GLY A 15 -0.52 18.11 -16.72
C GLY A 15 -0.20 19.57 -16.38
N GLU A 16 -0.69 20.52 -17.17
CA GLU A 16 -0.50 21.96 -16.95
C GLU A 16 -1.16 22.46 -15.67
N LYS A 17 -2.32 21.89 -15.31
CA LYS A 17 -3.05 22.25 -14.08
C LYS A 17 -2.57 21.49 -12.84
N LEU A 18 -1.59 20.59 -12.98
CA LEU A 18 -1.11 19.78 -11.87
C LEU A 18 -0.14 20.56 -10.99
N GLY A 19 -0.63 21.06 -9.85
CA GLY A 19 0.20 21.82 -8.90
C GLY A 19 1.30 20.99 -8.24
N VAL A 20 0.96 19.81 -7.70
CA VAL A 20 1.92 18.90 -7.06
C VAL A 20 1.38 17.48 -6.99
N VAL A 21 2.26 16.48 -7.11
CA VAL A 21 1.95 15.07 -6.88
C VAL A 21 2.64 14.61 -5.62
N LEU A 22 1.85 14.39 -4.57
CA LEU A 22 2.29 13.74 -3.34
C LEU A 22 2.01 12.23 -3.39
N SER A 23 2.86 11.44 -2.76
CA SER A 23 2.65 10.01 -2.54
C SER A 23 3.11 9.62 -1.15
N PHE A 24 2.63 8.48 -0.68
CA PHE A 24 3.12 7.84 0.53
C PHE A 24 3.80 6.50 0.21
N PHE A 25 4.60 6.00 1.14
CA PHE A 25 5.21 4.68 1.08
C PHE A 25 4.13 3.64 1.32
N CYS A 26 3.96 2.71 0.37
CA CYS A 26 2.80 1.82 0.33
C CYS A 26 3.22 0.36 0.48
N ALA A 27 2.74 -0.27 1.56
CA ALA A 27 2.86 -1.71 1.80
C ALA A 27 1.70 -2.54 1.20
N GLY A 28 0.82 -1.92 0.42
CA GLY A 28 -0.39 -2.52 -0.15
C GLY A 28 -1.60 -2.38 0.77
N THR A 29 -2.78 -2.39 0.18
CA THR A 29 -4.04 -2.12 0.88
C THR A 29 -4.77 -3.43 1.14
N PRO A 30 -5.08 -3.78 2.41
CA PRO A 30 -6.00 -4.87 2.73
C PRO A 30 -7.39 -4.65 2.12
N SER A 31 -8.15 -5.72 1.86
CA SER A 31 -9.54 -5.60 1.43
C SER A 31 -10.47 -5.23 2.59
N THR A 32 -11.70 -4.81 2.29
CA THR A 32 -12.76 -4.57 3.30
C THR A 32 -12.97 -5.78 4.22
N ARG A 33 -12.92 -6.99 3.64
CA ARG A 33 -13.00 -8.25 4.39
C ARG A 33 -11.98 -8.34 5.53
N ALA A 34 -10.79 -7.78 5.36
CA ALA A 34 -9.76 -7.76 6.40
C ALA A 34 -10.23 -7.02 7.65
N THR A 35 -10.93 -5.90 7.46
CA THR A 35 -11.50 -5.09 8.52
C THR A 35 -12.67 -5.82 9.18
N LEU A 36 -13.56 -6.42 8.39
CA LEU A 36 -14.71 -7.17 8.91
C LEU A 36 -14.27 -8.35 9.77
N ASP A 37 -13.34 -9.17 9.27
CA ASP A 37 -12.79 -10.30 10.03
C ASP A 37 -12.04 -9.84 11.28
N LEU A 38 -11.39 -8.67 11.25
CA LEU A 38 -10.73 -8.10 12.44
C LEU A 38 -11.76 -7.66 13.49
N LEU A 39 -12.85 -7.00 13.08
CA LEU A 39 -13.95 -6.62 13.98
C LEU A 39 -14.62 -7.86 14.59
N ASP A 40 -14.88 -8.87 13.77
CA ASP A 40 -15.47 -10.14 14.22
C ASP A 40 -14.52 -10.82 15.23
N SER A 41 -13.21 -10.84 14.99
CA SER A 41 -12.22 -11.40 15.94
C SER A 41 -12.09 -10.64 17.26
N MET A 42 -12.60 -9.41 17.31
CA MET A 42 -12.61 -8.58 18.50
C MET A 42 -13.99 -8.58 19.17
N ASP A 43 -14.96 -9.37 18.71
CA ASP A 43 -16.35 -9.39 19.18
C ASP A 43 -16.97 -7.97 19.15
N ILE A 44 -16.87 -7.30 18.00
CA ILE A 44 -17.43 -5.95 17.79
C ILE A 44 -18.62 -6.02 16.84
N PRO A 45 -19.85 -5.79 17.33
CA PRO A 45 -21.04 -5.66 16.49
C PRO A 45 -20.93 -4.43 15.59
N ARG A 46 -21.19 -4.59 14.29
CA ARG A 46 -20.91 -3.57 13.26
C ARG A 46 -21.86 -2.38 13.37
N GLU A 47 -23.11 -2.68 13.69
CA GLU A 47 -24.20 -1.74 13.93
C GLU A 47 -23.94 -0.82 15.12
N GLU A 48 -23.13 -1.26 16.09
CA GLU A 48 -22.77 -0.49 17.27
C GLU A 48 -21.58 0.46 17.05
N ILE A 49 -20.91 0.41 15.89
CA ILE A 49 -19.72 1.23 15.63
C ILE A 49 -20.12 2.69 15.32
N ASP A 50 -19.50 3.64 16.04
CA ASP A 50 -19.55 5.08 15.75
C ASP A 50 -18.35 5.50 14.91
N THR A 51 -17.14 5.15 15.35
CA THR A 51 -15.90 5.50 14.64
C THR A 51 -14.90 4.36 14.66
N LEU A 52 -14.18 4.21 13.55
CA LEU A 52 -13.09 3.25 13.38
C LEU A 52 -11.84 4.00 12.91
N ARG A 53 -10.73 3.77 13.60
CA ARG A 53 -9.38 4.22 13.20
C ARG A 53 -8.49 3.01 12.99
N TYR A 54 -7.79 2.97 11.87
CA TYR A 54 -6.81 1.90 11.60
C TYR A 54 -5.45 2.16 12.24
N ARG A 55 -5.19 3.42 12.59
CA ARG A 55 -3.92 3.94 13.11
C ARG A 55 -4.13 5.33 13.72
N GLY A 56 -3.20 5.78 14.55
CA GLY A 56 -3.15 7.13 15.14
C GLY A 56 -3.17 7.11 16.66
N GLU A 57 -3.16 8.29 17.27
CA GLU A 57 -3.04 8.49 18.73
C GLU A 57 -1.70 7.98 19.27
N GLY A 58 -0.63 8.56 18.75
CA GLY A 58 0.76 8.12 18.94
C GLY A 58 1.34 7.51 17.67
N TRP A 59 2.64 7.28 17.68
CA TRP A 59 3.33 6.59 16.61
C TRP A 59 3.73 5.18 17.06
N PRO A 60 3.23 4.11 16.41
CA PRO A 60 2.22 4.09 15.36
C PRO A 60 0.78 4.13 15.89
N GLY A 61 0.58 4.06 17.22
CA GLY A 61 -0.74 3.93 17.82
C GLY A 61 -1.39 2.59 17.49
N GLY A 62 -2.68 2.58 17.11
CA GLY A 62 -3.36 1.32 16.83
C GLY A 62 -4.72 1.39 16.16
N PHE A 63 -5.29 0.20 15.99
CA PHE A 63 -6.66 0.01 15.53
C PHE A 63 -7.61 0.26 16.70
N LYS A 64 -8.47 1.26 16.56
CA LYS A 64 -9.36 1.74 17.62
C LYS A 64 -10.79 1.81 17.11
N VAL A 65 -11.71 1.27 17.89
CA VAL A 65 -13.15 1.31 17.62
C VAL A 65 -13.87 1.92 18.80
N ARG A 66 -14.64 2.98 18.53
CA ARG A 66 -15.55 3.59 19.50
C ARG A 66 -16.98 3.24 19.15
N TYR A 67 -17.76 2.86 20.16
CA TYR A 67 -19.15 2.45 20.02
C TYR A 67 -20.09 3.68 20.01
N ARG A 68 -21.31 3.53 19.49
CA ARG A 68 -22.35 4.59 19.41
C ARG A 68 -22.75 5.17 20.76
N ASN A 69 -22.71 4.36 21.82
CA ASN A 69 -22.94 4.84 23.18
C ASN A 69 -21.77 5.68 23.73
N ARG A 70 -20.66 5.84 22.97
CA ARG A 70 -19.45 6.63 23.25
C ARG A 70 -18.68 6.31 24.52
N GLU A 71 -19.22 5.46 25.39
CA GLU A 71 -18.58 5.00 26.64
C GLU A 71 -17.70 3.77 26.43
N LYS A 72 -17.94 2.99 25.37
CA LYS A 72 -17.16 1.78 25.06
C LYS A 72 -16.16 2.04 23.95
N GLU A 73 -14.92 1.60 24.17
CA GLU A 73 -13.85 1.58 23.19
C GLU A 73 -13.15 0.22 23.21
N LYS A 74 -12.71 -0.26 22.05
CA LYS A 74 -11.74 -1.35 21.93
C LYS A 74 -10.52 -0.88 21.16
N PHE A 75 -9.36 -1.36 21.59
CA PHE A 75 -8.06 -1.00 21.03
C PHE A 75 -7.22 -2.25 20.75
N MET A 76 -6.50 -2.24 19.64
CA MET A 76 -5.48 -3.23 19.28
C MET A 76 -4.26 -2.48 18.75
N THR A 77 -3.05 -2.90 19.15
CA THR A 77 -1.82 -2.25 18.68
C THR A 77 -1.73 -2.26 17.15
N TYR A 78 -1.04 -1.28 16.56
CA TYR A 78 -0.84 -1.25 15.11
C TYR A 78 -0.12 -2.53 14.63
N LYS A 79 0.85 -3.04 15.40
CA LYS A 79 1.62 -4.24 15.05
C LYS A 79 0.71 -5.47 14.93
N ASP A 80 -0.19 -5.66 15.89
CA ASP A 80 -1.09 -6.82 15.94
C ASP A 80 -2.19 -6.71 14.88
N SER A 81 -2.82 -5.54 14.77
CA SER A 81 -3.87 -5.29 13.78
C SER A 81 -3.31 -5.37 12.36
N TRP A 82 -2.18 -4.72 12.07
CA TRP A 82 -1.50 -4.82 10.78
C TRP A 82 -1.02 -6.25 10.50
N GLY A 83 -0.49 -6.94 11.50
CA GLY A 83 -0.09 -8.35 11.43
C GLY A 83 -1.22 -9.26 10.93
N THR A 84 -2.45 -8.95 11.35
CA THR A 84 -3.67 -9.65 10.98
C THR A 84 -4.17 -9.24 9.60
N ILE A 85 -4.37 -7.96 9.34
CA ILE A 85 -5.05 -7.51 8.10
C ILE A 85 -4.16 -7.56 6.85
N ASN A 86 -2.83 -7.54 7.00
CA ASN A 86 -1.94 -7.52 5.83
C ASN A 86 -2.02 -8.80 4.96
N ARG A 87 -2.57 -9.92 5.49
CA ARG A 87 -2.75 -11.17 4.74
C ARG A 87 -3.85 -11.07 3.67
N TYR A 88 -4.75 -10.10 3.80
CA TYR A 88 -5.86 -9.85 2.87
C TYR A 88 -5.48 -8.95 1.69
N ARG A 89 -4.19 -8.64 1.50
CA ARG A 89 -3.76 -7.83 0.36
C ARG A 89 -4.06 -8.56 -0.97
N PRO A 90 -4.70 -7.87 -1.94
CA PRO A 90 -4.99 -8.47 -3.23
C PRO A 90 -3.71 -8.74 -4.02
N LEU A 91 -3.77 -9.68 -4.97
CA LEU A 91 -2.62 -10.02 -5.83
C LEU A 91 -2.02 -8.75 -6.49
N ARG A 92 -2.89 -7.81 -6.91
CA ARG A 92 -2.49 -6.53 -7.51
C ARG A 92 -1.48 -5.75 -6.66
N CYS A 93 -1.64 -5.71 -5.34
CA CYS A 93 -0.70 -5.03 -4.44
C CYS A 93 0.66 -5.75 -4.37
N THR A 94 0.71 -7.05 -4.64
CA THR A 94 1.96 -7.83 -4.60
C THR A 94 2.78 -7.69 -5.88
N ILE A 95 2.16 -7.35 -7.01
CA ILE A 95 2.85 -7.13 -8.29
C ILE A 95 3.14 -5.64 -8.55
N CYS A 96 2.84 -4.76 -7.61
CA CYS A 96 3.12 -3.33 -7.72
C CYS A 96 4.58 -3.01 -7.35
N PRO A 97 5.39 -2.41 -8.24
CA PRO A 97 6.76 -2.01 -7.92
C PRO A 97 6.88 -0.62 -7.27
N HIS A 98 5.75 0.10 -7.10
CA HIS A 98 5.71 1.52 -6.71
C HIS A 98 5.74 1.79 -5.21
N GLY A 99 6.24 0.87 -4.37
CA GLY A 99 6.19 1.02 -2.91
C GLY A 99 6.71 2.36 -2.37
N LEU A 100 7.73 2.97 -2.98
CA LEU A 100 8.31 4.26 -2.55
C LEU A 100 7.81 5.49 -3.31
N GLY A 101 6.72 5.39 -4.09
CA GLY A 101 6.15 6.56 -4.78
C GLY A 101 7.02 7.18 -5.88
N ARG A 102 7.83 6.37 -6.61
CA ARG A 102 8.88 6.83 -7.56
C ARG A 102 8.48 7.94 -8.55
N VAL A 103 7.22 8.02 -8.92
CA VAL A 103 6.71 8.96 -9.94
C VAL A 103 6.14 10.26 -9.37
N ALA A 104 6.07 10.40 -8.05
CA ALA A 104 5.58 11.60 -7.39
C ALA A 104 6.64 12.72 -7.38
N ASP A 105 6.26 13.93 -7.03
CA ASP A 105 7.20 15.02 -6.75
C ASP A 105 7.85 14.85 -5.37
N LEU A 106 7.02 14.49 -4.39
CA LEU A 106 7.41 14.16 -3.02
C LEU A 106 6.80 12.81 -2.63
N SER A 107 7.57 11.98 -1.94
CA SER A 107 7.07 10.72 -1.38
C SER A 107 7.42 10.62 0.09
N CYS A 108 6.43 10.41 0.95
CA CYS A 108 6.63 10.36 2.39
C CYS A 108 6.36 8.96 2.96
N GLY A 109 6.99 8.59 4.06
CA GLY A 109 6.65 7.37 4.78
C GLY A 109 7.27 7.35 6.17
N ASP A 110 6.75 6.50 7.04
CA ASP A 110 7.27 6.38 8.41
C ASP A 110 8.76 6.00 8.43
N ALA A 111 9.50 6.67 9.31
CA ALA A 111 10.89 6.37 9.64
C ALA A 111 11.01 5.17 10.61
N TRP A 112 10.45 4.01 10.26
CA TRP A 112 10.40 2.85 11.18
C TRP A 112 11.77 2.36 11.69
N ASN A 113 12.87 2.76 11.07
CA ASN A 113 14.22 2.48 11.57
C ASN A 113 14.54 3.22 12.88
N ASP A 114 13.78 4.25 13.22
CA ASP A 114 13.89 5.04 14.46
C ASP A 114 12.72 4.77 15.42
N TYR A 115 11.85 3.81 15.08
CA TYR A 115 10.70 3.47 15.91
C TYR A 115 11.10 2.61 17.11
N ASP A 116 10.61 3.00 18.29
CA ASP A 116 10.83 2.31 19.56
C ASP A 116 9.51 2.20 20.34
N ASP A 117 9.06 0.96 20.60
CA ASP A 117 7.83 0.66 21.34
C ASP A 117 7.84 1.21 22.80
N THR A 118 9.01 1.60 23.33
CA THR A 118 9.16 2.11 24.70
C THR A 118 9.08 3.63 24.82
N ARG A 119 9.14 4.34 23.69
CA ARG A 119 9.18 5.81 23.65
C ARG A 119 7.87 6.36 23.11
N GLN A 120 7.30 7.32 23.83
CA GLN A 120 6.19 8.10 23.29
C GLN A 120 6.77 9.14 22.31
N ASP A 121 6.51 8.92 21.03
CA ASP A 121 6.99 9.76 19.94
C ASP A 121 5.79 10.25 19.11
N GLU A 122 5.85 11.51 18.69
CA GLU A 122 4.89 12.13 17.76
C GLU A 122 5.01 11.53 16.35
N GLY A 123 6.15 10.92 16.07
CA GLY A 123 6.44 10.15 14.87
C GLY A 123 7.19 10.95 13.82
N GLN A 124 8.13 10.29 13.17
CA GLN A 124 8.95 10.89 12.12
C GLN A 124 8.61 10.32 10.75
N SER A 125 8.62 11.21 9.75
CA SER A 125 8.42 10.85 8.35
C SER A 125 9.70 11.06 7.55
N ILE A 126 10.08 10.04 6.80
CA ILE A 126 11.04 10.15 5.70
C ILE A 126 10.35 10.86 4.54
N VAL A 127 10.98 11.90 3.98
CA VAL A 127 10.57 12.53 2.73
C VAL A 127 11.61 12.29 1.63
N LEU A 128 11.15 11.82 0.48
CA LEU A 128 11.95 11.69 -0.74
C LEU A 128 11.53 12.75 -1.74
N VAL A 129 12.46 13.64 -2.06
CA VAL A 129 12.31 14.65 -3.12
C VAL A 129 12.71 14.04 -4.46
N ARG A 130 11.86 14.20 -5.48
CA ARG A 130 12.02 13.52 -6.77
C ARG A 130 12.06 14.47 -7.96
N THR A 131 11.44 15.63 -7.84
CA THR A 131 11.37 16.64 -8.91
C THR A 131 11.73 18.01 -8.36
N GLU A 132 12.12 18.91 -9.26
CA GLU A 132 12.40 20.31 -8.91
C GLU A 132 11.16 21.02 -8.34
N ARG A 133 9.97 20.71 -8.88
CA ARG A 133 8.70 21.18 -8.34
C ARG A 133 8.51 20.77 -6.88
N GLY A 134 8.75 19.48 -6.56
CA GLY A 134 8.70 18.98 -5.19
C GLY A 134 9.73 19.65 -4.29
N ARG A 135 10.96 19.87 -4.79
CA ARG A 135 12.02 20.56 -4.06
C ARG A 135 11.59 21.97 -3.66
N ARG A 136 11.13 22.79 -4.61
CA ARG A 136 10.68 24.17 -4.33
C ARG A 136 9.56 24.22 -3.30
N ILE A 137 8.56 23.33 -3.42
CA ILE A 137 7.43 23.25 -2.48
C ILE A 137 7.92 22.88 -1.07
N LEU A 138 8.81 21.89 -0.96
CA LEU A 138 9.35 21.49 0.33
C LEU A 138 10.16 22.61 0.98
N HIS A 139 10.99 23.32 0.21
CA HIS A 139 11.73 24.48 0.71
C HIS A 139 10.80 25.60 1.18
N GLY A 140 9.75 25.93 0.42
CA GLY A 140 8.74 26.89 0.87
C GLY A 140 8.02 26.46 2.16
N ALA A 141 7.77 25.16 2.33
CA ALA A 141 7.20 24.63 3.58
C ALA A 141 8.16 24.75 4.78
N ILE A 142 9.47 24.65 4.56
CA ILE A 142 10.50 24.90 5.58
C ILE A 142 10.53 26.39 5.94
N GLU A 143 10.59 27.27 4.94
CA GLU A 143 10.63 28.73 5.13
C GLU A 143 9.38 29.25 5.86
N ALA A 144 8.21 28.67 5.59
CA ALA A 144 6.97 28.98 6.28
C ALA A 144 6.81 28.30 7.66
N GLY A 145 7.78 27.50 8.09
CA GLY A 145 7.77 26.86 9.41
C GLY A 145 6.82 25.66 9.56
N TYR A 146 6.29 25.11 8.47
CA TYR A 146 5.40 23.94 8.51
C TYR A 146 6.14 22.62 8.75
N VAL A 147 7.41 22.54 8.35
CA VAL A 147 8.21 21.31 8.48
C VAL A 147 9.66 21.63 8.84
N THR A 148 10.24 20.78 9.67
CA THR A 148 11.68 20.74 9.95
C THR A 148 12.28 19.46 9.38
N LEU A 149 13.48 19.53 8.81
CA LEU A 149 14.14 18.37 8.20
C LEU A 149 15.51 18.11 8.80
N SER A 150 15.80 16.84 9.03
CA SER A 150 17.15 16.32 9.26
C SER A 150 17.61 15.52 8.04
N ARG A 151 18.91 15.52 7.76
CA ARG A 151 19.47 14.73 6.65
C ARG A 151 19.55 13.27 7.04
N ILE A 152 19.14 12.39 6.13
CA ILE A 152 19.29 10.94 6.26
C ILE A 152 20.01 10.35 5.06
N THR A 153 20.57 9.16 5.23
CA THR A 153 21.24 8.41 4.17
C THR A 153 20.26 7.57 3.35
N PRO A 154 20.60 7.20 2.10
CA PRO A 154 19.80 6.24 1.33
C PRO A 154 19.61 4.90 2.05
N GLN A 155 20.60 4.47 2.84
CA GLN A 155 20.55 3.21 3.59
C GLN A 155 19.47 3.27 4.67
N GLN A 156 19.35 4.37 5.41
CA GLN A 156 18.27 4.55 6.40
C GLN A 156 16.87 4.44 5.76
N VAL A 157 16.70 4.92 4.52
CA VAL A 157 15.43 4.73 3.77
C VAL A 157 15.17 3.26 3.47
N VAL A 158 16.21 2.48 3.15
CA VAL A 158 16.10 1.04 2.88
C VAL A 158 15.77 0.28 4.17
N ASP A 159 16.44 0.63 5.26
CA ASP A 159 16.30 -0.05 6.55
C ASP A 159 14.96 0.23 7.21
N ALA A 160 14.40 1.43 6.98
CA ALA A 160 13.07 1.78 7.47
C ALA A 160 12.00 0.81 6.96
N GLN A 161 12.06 0.33 5.70
CA GLN A 161 10.95 -0.42 5.12
C GLN A 161 11.36 -1.49 4.10
N PRO A 162 10.72 -2.68 4.12
CA PRO A 162 11.06 -3.79 3.22
C PRO A 162 10.57 -3.60 1.77
N LEU A 163 10.22 -2.37 1.37
CA LEU A 163 9.55 -2.07 0.10
C LEU A 163 10.45 -2.30 -1.12
N LEU A 164 11.74 -2.01 -1.01
CA LEU A 164 12.70 -2.33 -2.07
C LEU A 164 12.86 -3.84 -2.25
N GLN A 165 12.91 -4.60 -1.15
CA GLN A 165 12.99 -6.04 -1.23
C GLN A 165 11.74 -6.64 -1.88
N ARG A 166 10.54 -6.09 -1.57
CA ARG A 166 9.29 -6.49 -2.23
C ARG A 166 9.28 -6.18 -3.72
N ARG A 167 9.89 -5.08 -4.16
CA ARG A 167 10.06 -4.74 -5.58
C ARG A 167 10.90 -5.78 -6.32
N ARG A 168 11.98 -6.28 -5.71
CA ARG A 168 12.84 -7.32 -6.32
C ARG A 168 12.06 -8.61 -6.63
N ASP A 169 11.05 -8.90 -5.82
CA ASP A 169 10.20 -10.08 -5.96
C ASP A 169 9.13 -9.95 -7.07
N VAL A 170 8.87 -8.74 -7.59
CA VAL A 170 7.76 -8.48 -8.54
C VAL A 170 7.93 -9.27 -9.84
N PHE A 171 9.14 -9.35 -10.39
CA PHE A 171 9.38 -10.10 -11.62
C PHE A 171 9.01 -11.59 -11.48
N ALA A 172 9.36 -12.22 -10.35
CA ALA A 172 9.00 -13.61 -10.08
C ALA A 172 7.49 -13.82 -10.01
N ARG A 173 6.75 -12.86 -9.44
CA ARG A 173 5.28 -12.90 -9.40
C ARG A 173 4.68 -12.73 -10.80
N ILE A 174 5.19 -11.79 -11.61
CA ILE A 174 4.78 -11.61 -13.01
C ILE A 174 5.06 -12.88 -13.82
N LEU A 175 6.23 -13.51 -13.64
CA LEU A 175 6.56 -14.77 -14.29
C LEU A 175 5.57 -15.88 -13.91
N GLY A 176 5.24 -16.01 -12.61
CA GLY A 176 4.25 -16.98 -12.15
C GLY A 176 2.87 -16.76 -12.77
N MET A 177 2.45 -15.50 -12.95
CA MET A 177 1.21 -15.18 -13.66
C MET A 177 1.27 -15.54 -15.15
N LYS A 178 2.39 -15.24 -15.83
CA LYS A 178 2.60 -15.59 -17.24
C LYS A 178 2.56 -17.09 -17.49
N LEU A 179 3.12 -17.89 -16.58
CA LEU A 179 3.05 -19.35 -16.64
C LEU A 179 1.61 -19.88 -16.55
N CYS A 180 0.70 -19.10 -15.98
CA CYS A 180 -0.73 -19.40 -15.93
C CYS A 180 -1.53 -18.68 -17.03
N LEU A 181 -0.87 -18.15 -18.07
CA LEU A 181 -1.49 -17.45 -19.20
C LEU A 181 -2.36 -16.24 -18.81
N LEU A 182 -2.09 -15.64 -17.65
CA LEU A 182 -2.80 -14.44 -17.21
C LEU A 182 -2.22 -13.18 -17.88
N PRO A 183 -3.07 -12.17 -18.17
CA PRO A 183 -2.59 -10.85 -18.58
C PRO A 183 -1.73 -10.24 -17.46
N THR A 184 -0.61 -9.63 -17.83
CA THR A 184 0.34 -9.05 -16.87
C THR A 184 0.71 -7.62 -17.24
N PRO A 185 0.87 -6.73 -16.25
CA PRO A 185 1.30 -5.35 -16.51
C PRO A 185 2.78 -5.30 -16.93
N SER A 186 3.10 -4.29 -17.74
CA SER A 186 4.49 -3.95 -18.09
C SER A 186 4.99 -2.79 -17.22
N PHE A 187 6.27 -2.84 -16.83
CA PHE A 187 6.93 -1.84 -16.00
C PHE A 187 8.31 -1.47 -16.58
N PRO A 188 8.38 -0.83 -17.75
CA PRO A 188 9.64 -0.59 -18.47
C PRO A 188 10.65 0.23 -17.66
N ASN A 189 10.17 1.20 -16.88
CA ASN A 189 11.00 2.08 -16.07
C ASN A 189 11.52 1.45 -14.77
N PHE A 190 11.28 0.16 -14.55
CA PHE A 190 11.78 -0.58 -13.40
C PHE A 190 12.75 -1.67 -13.85
N SER A 191 13.93 -1.73 -13.23
CA SER A 191 14.94 -2.77 -13.47
C SER A 191 14.56 -4.12 -12.84
N LEU A 192 13.31 -4.57 -12.99
CA LEU A 192 12.75 -5.74 -12.29
C LEU A 192 13.49 -7.04 -12.63
N LEU A 193 13.82 -7.25 -13.92
CA LEU A 193 14.58 -8.42 -14.35
C LEU A 193 15.98 -8.43 -13.73
N ARG A 194 16.69 -7.29 -13.76
CA ARG A 194 18.02 -7.14 -13.16
C ARG A 194 17.98 -7.41 -11.65
N SER A 195 17.02 -6.81 -10.95
CA SER A 195 16.80 -7.03 -9.52
C SER A 195 16.49 -8.49 -9.17
N TRP A 196 15.72 -9.17 -10.03
CA TRP A 196 15.38 -10.59 -9.87
C TRP A 196 16.56 -11.51 -10.15
N LYS A 197 17.40 -11.23 -11.16
CA LYS A 197 18.62 -12.00 -11.46
C LYS A 197 19.53 -12.10 -10.22
N ASN A 198 19.60 -11.03 -9.43
CA ASN A 198 20.40 -10.96 -8.20
C ASN A 198 19.74 -11.62 -6.97
N LEU A 199 18.62 -12.34 -7.12
CA LEU A 199 18.01 -13.10 -6.02
C LEU A 199 18.54 -14.54 -5.96
N PRO A 200 18.64 -15.14 -4.75
CA PRO A 200 18.96 -16.55 -4.61
C PRO A 200 17.96 -17.45 -5.34
N LEU A 201 18.42 -18.56 -5.92
CA LEU A 201 17.58 -19.49 -6.70
C LEU A 201 16.38 -19.99 -5.88
N LYS A 202 16.60 -20.37 -4.61
CA LYS A 202 15.55 -20.78 -3.66
C LYS A 202 14.44 -19.73 -3.54
N ARG A 203 14.79 -18.44 -3.48
CA ARG A 203 13.82 -17.34 -3.38
C ARG A 203 13.06 -17.15 -4.69
N LYS A 204 13.74 -17.23 -5.84
CA LYS A 204 13.11 -17.16 -7.16
C LYS A 204 12.03 -18.23 -7.30
N LEU A 205 12.39 -19.50 -7.06
CA LEU A 205 11.48 -20.64 -7.16
C LEU A 205 10.28 -20.50 -6.21
N ARG A 206 10.54 -20.22 -4.92
CA ARG A 206 9.49 -20.08 -3.90
C ARG A 206 8.44 -19.03 -4.26
N ILE A 207 8.87 -17.89 -4.80
CA ILE A 207 7.95 -16.78 -5.10
C ILE A 207 7.14 -17.06 -6.37
N THR A 208 7.79 -17.60 -7.40
CA THR A 208 7.12 -17.99 -8.65
C THR A 208 6.10 -19.10 -8.38
N SER A 209 6.50 -20.20 -7.75
CA SER A 209 5.60 -21.33 -7.45
C SER A 209 4.48 -20.94 -6.50
N GLY A 210 4.77 -20.12 -5.49
CA GLY A 210 3.74 -19.57 -4.60
C GLY A 210 2.74 -18.68 -5.34
N THR A 211 3.15 -18.01 -6.42
CA THR A 211 2.24 -17.21 -7.26
C THR A 211 1.37 -18.09 -8.13
N VAL A 212 1.95 -19.11 -8.79
CA VAL A 212 1.20 -20.12 -9.54
C VAL A 212 0.15 -20.80 -8.64
N ARG A 213 0.55 -21.27 -7.44
CA ARG A 213 -0.37 -21.86 -6.47
C ARG A 213 -1.51 -20.91 -6.11
N ARG A 214 -1.24 -19.62 -5.88
CA ARG A 214 -2.30 -18.62 -5.59
C ARG A 214 -3.23 -18.39 -6.77
N VAL A 215 -2.70 -18.37 -8.00
CA VAL A 215 -3.52 -18.25 -9.20
C VAL A 215 -4.49 -19.42 -9.26
N LEU A 216 -3.97 -20.65 -9.18
CA LEU A 216 -4.71 -21.93 -9.20
C LEU A 216 -5.76 -22.01 -8.08
N THR A 217 -5.34 -21.82 -6.83
CA THR A 217 -6.23 -21.97 -5.66
C THR A 217 -7.31 -20.90 -5.55
N ARG A 218 -7.08 -19.68 -6.08
CA ARG A 218 -8.04 -18.58 -5.99
C ARG A 218 -8.84 -18.35 -7.26
N GLY A 219 -8.68 -19.18 -8.29
CA GLY A 219 -9.46 -19.04 -9.52
C GLY A 219 -9.18 -17.75 -10.29
N LEU A 220 -7.96 -17.19 -10.24
CA LEU A 220 -7.68 -15.84 -10.75
C LEU A 220 -7.78 -15.68 -12.28
N TRP A 221 -7.98 -16.77 -13.02
CA TRP A 221 -8.30 -16.75 -14.46
C TRP A 221 -9.78 -16.47 -14.73
N LYS A 222 -10.65 -16.64 -13.73
CA LYS A 222 -12.06 -16.32 -13.85
C LYS A 222 -12.23 -14.81 -13.75
N ARG A 223 -12.82 -14.21 -14.78
CA ARG A 223 -13.24 -12.81 -14.73
C ARG A 223 -14.36 -12.70 -13.71
N LYS A 224 -14.13 -11.91 -12.67
CA LYS A 224 -15.16 -11.54 -11.70
C LYS A 224 -15.68 -10.15 -12.03
N GLN A 225 -16.99 -9.96 -11.91
CA GLN A 225 -17.64 -8.67 -12.08
C GLN A 225 -17.78 -8.02 -10.70
N TYR A 226 -16.98 -6.98 -10.46
CA TYR A 226 -16.90 -6.30 -9.16
C TYR A 226 -17.75 -5.02 -9.11
N PHE A 227 -18.24 -4.56 -10.25
CA PHE A 227 -19.11 -3.39 -10.36
C PHE A 227 -20.39 -3.84 -11.05
N THR A 228 -21.53 -3.52 -10.46
CA THR A 228 -22.81 -3.53 -11.15
C THR A 228 -22.79 -2.45 -12.22
N ASP A 229 -23.36 -2.76 -13.39
CA ASP A 229 -23.82 -1.69 -14.26
C ASP A 229 -24.87 -0.89 -13.46
N PRO A 230 -24.78 0.44 -13.36
CA PRO A 230 -25.84 1.23 -12.72
C PRO A 230 -27.23 0.94 -13.28
N GLU A 231 -27.31 0.48 -14.53
CA GLU A 231 -28.56 0.13 -15.22
C GLU A 231 -28.96 -1.35 -15.09
N ASP A 232 -28.06 -2.23 -14.60
CA ASP A 232 -28.36 -3.64 -14.37
C ASP A 232 -27.68 -4.21 -13.09
N PRO A 233 -28.37 -4.15 -11.94
CA PRO A 233 -27.90 -4.69 -10.67
C PRO A 233 -27.80 -6.23 -10.63
N SER A 234 -28.37 -6.94 -11.61
CA SER A 234 -28.40 -8.41 -11.64
C SER A 234 -27.05 -9.02 -12.03
N LEU A 235 -26.15 -8.23 -12.61
CA LEU A 235 -24.82 -8.63 -13.05
C LEU A 235 -23.78 -8.73 -11.92
N MET A 236 -24.20 -8.54 -10.66
CA MET A 236 -23.32 -8.78 -9.53
C MET A 236 -23.12 -10.28 -9.31
N ASP A 237 -21.86 -10.74 -9.28
CA ASP A 237 -21.53 -12.14 -8.96
C ASP A 237 -22.19 -12.51 -7.62
N PRO A 238 -23.08 -13.53 -7.55
CA PRO A 238 -23.77 -13.91 -6.32
C PRO A 238 -22.82 -14.26 -5.18
N ALA A 239 -21.59 -14.73 -5.49
CA ALA A 239 -20.57 -15.01 -4.49
C ALA A 239 -19.98 -13.74 -3.85
N LEU A 240 -20.31 -12.55 -4.36
CA LEU A 240 -19.96 -11.24 -3.80
C LEU A 240 -21.16 -10.57 -3.10
N ARG A 241 -22.35 -11.19 -3.07
CA ARG A 241 -23.51 -10.67 -2.31
C ARG A 241 -23.36 -10.84 -0.80
N GLU A 242 -22.47 -11.71 -0.35
CA GLU A 242 -22.18 -11.99 1.06
C GLU A 242 -20.78 -11.50 1.51
N ASP A 243 -20.08 -10.70 0.69
CA ASP A 243 -18.73 -10.17 0.96
C ASP A 243 -18.71 -8.75 1.55
#